data_AF-A0A954GLM5-F1
#
_entry.id   AF-A0A954GLM5-F1
#
_cell.length_a   1.000
_cell.length_b   1.000
_cell.length_c   1.000
_cell.angle_alpha   90.00
_cell.angle_beta   90.00
_cell.angle_gamma   90.00
#
_symmetry.space_group_name_H-M   'P 1'
#
loop_
_entity.id
_entity.type
_entity.pdbx_description
1 polymer ?
#
loop_
_entity_poly.entity_id
_entity_poly.type
_entity_poly.pdbx_seq_one_letter_code
_entity_poly.pdbx_strand_id
1 'polypeptide(L)'
;MMTSWFGTRPAAHGSLVLAVTLVGCLCATSEAAKTKGIIKKLTYDPAAERVDLFDGIESEALDVKMIAKNSLGGHLLIENKTDQPLTVDMPESIVGVHVLAQIGGGGGGFGGSGGSGGAGGGGGQSTGGGLGGGGGGGGGSFGSGGGGGGQGFFSIPPEKTVMVPYTSVCLEHGKAEPRPSMTYQVVRTEEYTQNPALQELLRLVASGKIPSSVAQAAAWHLSDEMSWEELAQLEYERIGVPNTPQFSYQELMAARSLVSTAKGLAEERKSNPEVDTPVRPRISRVNSVR
;
A
#
# COMPACT_ATOMS: atom_id res chain seq x y z
N MET A 1 56.34 -39.06 -81.41
CA MET A 1 55.09 -39.68 -81.91
C MET A 1 53.94 -38.79 -81.50
N MET A 2 53.24 -38.26 -82.51
CA MET A 2 52.10 -37.34 -82.42
C MET A 2 50.83 -38.08 -82.02
N THR A 3 49.90 -37.38 -81.35
CA THR A 3 48.43 -37.49 -81.45
C THR A 3 47.88 -36.39 -80.51
N SER A 4 47.46 -35.23 -81.04
CA SER A 4 46.08 -34.85 -81.42
C SER A 4 45.14 -34.84 -80.20
N TRP A 5 44.37 -33.78 -79.92
CA TRP A 5 43.12 -33.49 -80.62
C TRP A 5 42.52 -32.11 -80.26
N PHE A 6 41.74 -31.57 -81.20
CA PHE A 6 41.08 -30.27 -81.27
C PHE A 6 39.81 -30.13 -80.39
N GLY A 7 39.35 -28.89 -80.19
CA GLY A 7 37.94 -28.57 -80.49
C GLY A 7 37.06 -27.92 -79.41
N THR A 8 37.04 -26.58 -79.42
CA THR A 8 35.88 -25.65 -79.32
C THR A 8 34.57 -26.06 -78.61
N ARG A 9 34.08 -25.19 -77.71
CA ARG A 9 32.66 -25.13 -77.25
C ARG A 9 32.02 -23.74 -77.53
N PRO A 10 30.73 -23.67 -77.88
CA PRO A 10 30.01 -22.46 -78.31
C PRO A 10 29.22 -21.74 -77.20
N ALA A 11 28.64 -20.60 -77.58
CA ALA A 11 27.85 -19.61 -76.82
C ALA A 11 26.38 -19.98 -76.53
N ALA A 12 25.77 -19.31 -75.53
CA ALA A 12 24.35 -18.88 -75.43
C ALA A 12 24.11 -18.22 -74.05
N HIS A 13 23.84 -16.91 -73.96
CA HIS A 13 22.53 -16.23 -73.91
C HIS A 13 21.74 -16.32 -72.58
N GLY A 14 21.60 -15.16 -71.92
CA GLY A 14 20.31 -14.58 -71.54
C GLY A 14 19.68 -14.96 -70.19
N SER A 15 19.67 -14.02 -69.24
CA SER A 15 18.42 -13.44 -68.69
C SER A 15 18.73 -12.48 -67.53
N LEU A 16 18.33 -11.22 -67.73
CA LEU A 16 18.37 -10.12 -66.77
C LEU A 16 17.08 -10.21 -65.93
N VAL A 17 17.19 -10.46 -64.62
CA VAL A 17 16.06 -10.37 -63.69
C VAL A 17 16.14 -9.02 -62.97
N LEU A 18 15.17 -8.14 -63.26
CA LEU A 18 14.99 -6.85 -62.65
C LEU A 18 14.24 -7.03 -61.32
N ALA A 19 14.93 -6.93 -60.19
CA ALA A 19 14.30 -6.94 -58.87
C ALA A 19 13.89 -5.52 -58.47
N VAL A 20 12.58 -5.24 -58.47
CA VAL A 20 11.99 -4.01 -57.95
C VAL A 20 11.90 -4.14 -56.44
N THR A 21 12.72 -3.40 -55.70
CA THR A 21 12.63 -3.26 -54.24
C THR A 21 11.63 -2.15 -53.88
N LEU A 22 10.53 -2.55 -53.25
CA LEU A 22 9.52 -1.68 -52.67
C LEU A 22 10.07 -1.06 -51.38
N VAL A 23 10.46 0.21 -51.42
CA VAL A 23 10.84 1.00 -50.25
C VAL A 23 9.55 1.42 -49.54
N GLY A 24 9.09 0.61 -48.60
CA GLY A 24 8.01 0.94 -47.68
C GLY A 24 8.46 1.99 -46.68
N CYS A 25 7.82 3.15 -46.71
CA CYS A 25 8.08 4.30 -45.85
C CYS A 25 7.64 4.02 -44.40
N LEU A 26 8.51 4.36 -43.46
CA LEU A 26 8.31 4.36 -42.01
C LEU A 26 7.05 5.13 -41.60
N CYS A 27 6.20 4.50 -40.77
CA CYS A 27 5.47 5.16 -39.70
C CYS A 27 5.48 4.22 -38.49
N ALA A 28 6.66 4.01 -37.92
CA ALA A 28 6.76 3.48 -36.56
C ALA A 28 6.48 4.66 -35.62
N THR A 29 5.24 4.81 -35.18
CA THR A 29 4.93 5.61 -34.00
C THR A 29 5.54 4.89 -32.81
N SER A 30 6.77 5.25 -32.47
CA SER A 30 7.34 4.90 -31.18
C SER A 30 6.59 5.72 -30.14
N GLU A 31 5.49 5.16 -29.62
CA GLU A 31 4.96 5.54 -28.32
C GLU A 31 6.06 5.20 -27.31
N ALA A 32 6.97 6.14 -27.11
CA ALA A 32 7.96 6.05 -26.06
C ALA A 32 7.17 5.97 -24.76
N ALA A 33 6.98 4.75 -24.25
CA ALA A 33 6.39 4.48 -22.96
C ALA A 33 7.16 5.32 -21.93
N LYS A 34 6.61 6.48 -21.59
CA LYS A 34 7.18 7.37 -20.57
C LYS A 34 7.26 6.51 -19.33
N THR A 35 8.47 6.18 -18.90
CA THR A 35 8.68 5.44 -17.66
C THR A 35 7.97 6.25 -16.57
N LYS A 36 6.84 5.73 -16.06
CA LYS A 36 6.06 6.35 -14.99
C LYS A 36 6.92 6.32 -13.73
N GLY A 37 7.76 7.35 -13.57
CA GLY A 37 8.62 7.49 -12.41
C GLY A 37 7.79 7.65 -11.14
N ILE A 38 8.20 6.97 -10.08
CA ILE A 38 7.56 7.06 -8.76
C ILE A 38 7.97 8.38 -8.11
N ILE A 39 6.97 9.18 -7.74
CA ILE A 39 7.14 10.46 -7.05
C ILE A 39 7.27 10.20 -5.55
N LYS A 40 8.38 10.64 -4.95
CA LYS A 40 8.62 10.53 -3.49
C LYS A 40 8.38 11.83 -2.73
N LYS A 41 8.44 12.97 -3.43
CA LYS A 41 8.19 14.29 -2.84
C LYS A 41 6.73 14.64 -3.06
N LEU A 42 5.96 14.65 -1.98
CA LEU A 42 4.57 15.06 -2.01
C LEU A 42 4.46 16.56 -2.21
N THR A 43 3.49 16.97 -3.02
CA THR A 43 3.19 18.37 -3.31
C THR A 43 1.69 18.60 -3.21
N TYR A 44 1.27 19.84 -3.05
CA TYR A 44 -0.15 20.21 -3.03
C TYR A 44 -0.46 21.19 -4.16
N ASP A 45 -1.51 20.90 -4.91
CA ASP A 45 -2.11 21.75 -5.93
C ASP A 45 -3.50 22.20 -5.44
N PRO A 46 -3.69 23.49 -5.12
CA PRO A 46 -4.97 24.00 -4.64
C PRO A 46 -6.08 24.00 -5.69
N ALA A 47 -5.76 23.85 -6.98
CA ALA A 47 -6.73 23.82 -8.06
C ALA A 47 -7.19 22.40 -8.42
N ALA A 48 -6.50 21.37 -7.91
CA ALA A 48 -6.83 19.98 -8.18
C ALA A 48 -8.10 19.54 -7.45
N GLU A 49 -8.89 18.69 -8.11
CA GLU A 49 -10.06 18.06 -7.49
C GLU A 49 -9.62 17.22 -6.28
N ARG A 50 -10.42 17.23 -5.23
CA ARG A 50 -10.10 16.59 -3.96
C ARG A 50 -11.02 15.39 -3.74
N VAL A 51 -10.42 14.23 -3.44
CA VAL A 51 -11.11 12.95 -3.29
C VAL A 51 -10.57 12.20 -2.08
N ASP A 52 -11.46 11.54 -1.31
CA ASP A 52 -11.06 10.59 -0.26
C ASP A 52 -10.34 9.39 -0.89
N LEU A 53 -9.34 8.85 -0.19
CA LEU A 53 -8.56 7.70 -0.67
C LEU A 53 -9.45 6.54 -1.11
N PHE A 54 -10.44 6.18 -0.29
CA PHE A 54 -11.28 5.02 -0.55
C PHE A 54 -12.35 5.32 -1.59
N ASP A 55 -12.92 6.53 -1.59
CA ASP A 55 -13.84 6.97 -2.64
C ASP A 55 -13.14 6.93 -4.01
N GLY A 56 -11.86 7.33 -4.07
CA GLY A 56 -11.03 7.25 -5.27
C GLY A 56 -10.68 5.82 -5.70
N ILE A 57 -10.56 4.88 -4.76
CA ILE A 57 -10.41 3.44 -5.07
C ILE A 57 -11.72 2.90 -5.65
N GLU A 58 -12.85 3.20 -5.02
CA GLU A 58 -14.19 2.74 -5.43
C GLU A 58 -14.59 3.28 -6.81
N SER A 59 -14.22 4.53 -7.11
CA SER A 59 -14.48 5.14 -8.42
C SER A 59 -13.44 4.76 -9.50
N GLU A 60 -12.50 3.87 -9.19
CA GLU A 60 -11.35 3.49 -10.04
C GLU A 60 -10.45 4.67 -10.48
N ALA A 61 -10.56 5.83 -9.81
CA ALA A 61 -9.70 6.99 -10.08
C ALA A 61 -8.28 6.80 -9.49
N LEU A 62 -8.16 5.99 -8.44
CA LEU A 62 -6.91 5.66 -7.77
C LEU A 62 -6.61 4.15 -7.84
N ASP A 63 -5.34 3.79 -8.00
CA ASP A 63 -4.83 2.44 -7.73
C ASP A 63 -3.96 2.48 -6.49
N VAL A 64 -4.25 1.64 -5.51
CA VAL A 64 -3.50 1.60 -4.25
C VAL A 64 -2.88 0.24 -4.03
N LYS A 65 -1.55 0.22 -3.92
CA LYS A 65 -0.78 -0.96 -3.57
C LYS A 65 0.00 -0.75 -2.30
N MET A 66 -0.32 -1.54 -1.28
CA MET A 66 0.46 -1.57 -0.04
C MET A 66 1.64 -2.54 -0.16
N ILE A 67 2.83 -2.04 0.13
CA ILE A 67 4.08 -2.81 0.17
C ILE A 67 4.59 -2.76 1.61
N ALA A 68 4.33 -3.82 2.37
CA ALA A 68 4.85 -3.96 3.72
C ALA A 68 6.36 -4.26 3.69
N LYS A 69 7.15 -3.54 4.50
CA LYS A 69 8.56 -3.86 4.70
C LYS A 69 8.72 -4.89 5.82
N ASN A 70 8.00 -4.68 6.91
CA ASN A 70 7.90 -5.50 8.11
C ASN A 70 6.66 -5.06 8.91
N SER A 71 6.50 -5.58 10.13
CA SER A 71 5.46 -5.19 11.08
C SER A 71 5.34 -3.69 11.34
N LEU A 72 6.46 -2.95 11.26
CA LEU A 72 6.54 -1.56 11.68
C LEU A 72 6.09 -0.56 10.60
N GLY A 73 5.94 -1.02 9.36
CA GLY A 73 5.45 -0.18 8.28
C GLY A 73 5.94 -0.58 6.90
N GLY A 74 5.78 0.35 5.97
CA GLY A 74 6.12 0.15 4.58
C GLY A 74 5.78 1.36 3.73
N HIS A 75 5.39 1.10 2.48
CA HIS A 75 4.99 2.12 1.53
C HIS A 75 3.64 1.81 0.89
N LEU A 76 2.81 2.83 0.75
CA LEU A 76 1.67 2.84 -0.16
C LEU A 76 2.12 3.42 -1.48
N LEU A 77 1.88 2.69 -2.57
CA LEU A 77 1.94 3.23 -3.91
C LEU A 77 0.53 3.64 -4.31
N ILE A 78 0.34 4.93 -4.59
CA ILE A 78 -0.97 5.48 -4.97
C ILE A 78 -0.79 6.06 -6.37
N GLU A 79 -1.44 5.43 -7.35
CA GLU A 79 -1.46 5.88 -8.74
C GLU A 79 -2.74 6.64 -9.02
N ASN A 80 -2.62 7.83 -9.60
CA ASN A 80 -3.72 8.55 -10.22
C ASN A 80 -3.94 7.98 -11.62
N LYS A 81 -5.11 7.36 -11.85
CA LYS A 81 -5.50 6.78 -13.15
C LYS A 81 -6.14 7.79 -14.11
N THR A 82 -6.39 9.02 -13.65
CA THR A 82 -7.04 10.07 -14.44
C THR A 82 -6.03 10.93 -15.21
N ASP A 83 -6.55 11.73 -16.14
CA ASP A 83 -5.81 12.69 -16.97
C ASP A 83 -5.68 14.08 -16.32
N GLN A 84 -6.25 14.28 -15.12
CA GLN A 84 -6.18 15.52 -14.35
C GLN A 84 -5.45 15.32 -13.02
N PRO A 85 -4.82 16.37 -12.44
CA PRO A 85 -4.26 16.30 -11.09
C PRO A 85 -5.36 16.02 -10.06
N LEU A 86 -5.10 15.08 -9.14
CA LEU A 86 -6.00 14.75 -8.04
C LEU A 86 -5.34 14.96 -6.69
N THR A 87 -6.00 15.71 -5.81
CA THR A 87 -5.66 15.79 -4.39
C THR A 87 -6.33 14.65 -3.64
N VAL A 88 -5.53 13.78 -3.04
CA VAL A 88 -6.01 12.64 -2.26
C VAL A 88 -6.03 13.02 -0.78
N ASP A 89 -7.18 12.84 -0.16
CA ASP A 89 -7.36 12.86 1.28
C ASP A 89 -7.08 11.49 1.88
N MET A 90 -6.11 11.44 2.77
CA MET A 90 -5.79 10.21 3.48
C MET A 90 -6.63 10.09 4.75
N PRO A 91 -7.13 8.88 5.04
CA PRO A 91 -7.80 8.59 6.30
C PRO A 91 -6.81 8.66 7.48
N GLU A 92 -7.34 8.87 8.68
CA GLU A 92 -6.53 8.87 9.92
C GLU A 92 -5.84 7.52 10.18
N SER A 93 -6.46 6.43 9.75
CA SER A 93 -5.89 5.08 9.80
C SER A 93 -6.42 4.19 8.68
N ILE A 94 -5.62 3.19 8.33
CA ILE A 94 -5.88 2.13 7.35
C ILE A 94 -5.46 0.79 7.92
N VAL A 95 -6.01 -0.28 7.34
CA VAL A 95 -5.55 -1.64 7.60
C VAL A 95 -5.19 -2.32 6.29
N GLY A 96 -4.02 -2.96 6.26
CA GLY A 96 -3.62 -3.88 5.21
C GLY A 96 -4.01 -5.29 5.59
N VAL A 97 -4.95 -5.88 4.86
CA VAL A 97 -5.33 -7.30 4.99
C VAL A 97 -4.58 -8.11 3.95
N HIS A 98 -3.92 -9.18 4.38
CA HIS A 98 -3.17 -10.02 3.45
C HIS A 98 -4.13 -10.80 2.54
N VAL A 99 -4.01 -10.59 1.23
CA VAL A 99 -4.69 -11.43 0.24
C VAL A 99 -3.74 -12.56 -0.11
N LEU A 100 -4.12 -13.79 0.25
CA LEU A 100 -3.45 -14.96 -0.30
C LEU A 100 -3.60 -14.88 -1.82
N ALA A 101 -2.49 -14.96 -2.56
CA ALA A 101 -2.56 -15.25 -3.97
C ALA A 101 -3.27 -16.60 -4.08
N GLN A 102 -4.57 -16.55 -4.38
CA GLN A 102 -5.42 -17.70 -4.54
C GLN A 102 -4.73 -18.61 -5.56
N ILE A 103 -4.08 -19.66 -5.06
CA ILE A 103 -3.51 -20.72 -5.88
C ILE A 103 -4.64 -21.17 -6.82
N GLY A 104 -4.38 -21.10 -8.12
CA GLY A 104 -5.40 -21.19 -9.15
C GLY A 104 -6.35 -22.38 -8.98
N GLY A 105 -7.64 -22.10 -9.22
CA GLY A 105 -8.66 -23.12 -9.46
C GLY A 105 -9.85 -23.05 -8.53
N GLY A 106 -11.00 -22.65 -9.08
CA GLY A 106 -12.32 -22.97 -8.50
C GLY A 106 -13.02 -21.77 -7.88
N GLY A 107 -14.02 -21.25 -8.59
CA GLY A 107 -14.95 -20.27 -8.05
C GLY A 107 -15.74 -20.81 -6.86
N GLY A 108 -16.19 -19.90 -6.00
CA GLY A 108 -17.16 -20.21 -4.97
C GLY A 108 -17.14 -19.22 -3.82
N GLY A 109 -18.17 -18.35 -3.77
CA GLY A 109 -18.75 -17.92 -2.51
C GLY A 109 -18.24 -16.60 -1.92
N PHE A 110 -18.61 -15.48 -2.53
CA PHE A 110 -18.96 -14.31 -1.73
C PHE A 110 -20.29 -14.62 -1.01
N GLY A 111 -20.24 -14.83 0.30
CA GLY A 111 -21.43 -14.92 1.12
C GLY A 111 -21.18 -15.44 2.53
N GLY A 112 -21.47 -14.60 3.53
CA GLY A 112 -21.87 -15.08 4.85
C GLY A 112 -21.06 -14.59 6.04
N SER A 113 -21.50 -13.48 6.64
CA SER A 113 -21.77 -13.32 8.07
C SER A 113 -20.94 -14.13 9.08
N GLY A 114 -20.14 -13.40 9.87
CA GLY A 114 -20.17 -13.49 11.33
C GLY A 114 -19.45 -14.67 12.00
N GLY A 115 -18.46 -14.33 12.83
CA GLY A 115 -18.17 -15.07 14.04
C GLY A 115 -16.89 -15.91 14.08
N SER A 116 -16.19 -15.71 15.19
CA SER A 116 -15.30 -16.64 15.90
C SER A 116 -13.97 -17.03 15.27
N GLY A 117 -12.93 -16.89 16.10
CA GLY A 117 -11.59 -17.40 15.86
C GLY A 117 -11.55 -18.90 15.56
N GLY A 118 -10.42 -19.30 14.99
CA GLY A 118 -10.01 -20.69 14.90
C GLY A 118 -9.72 -21.15 13.47
N ALA A 119 -8.47 -21.59 13.30
CA ALA A 119 -8.00 -22.51 12.25
C ALA A 119 -7.87 -21.95 10.82
N GLY A 120 -6.67 -21.45 10.52
CA GLY A 120 -6.22 -21.18 9.15
C GLY A 120 -4.73 -20.90 9.08
N GLY A 121 -3.90 -21.86 9.52
CA GLY A 121 -2.44 -21.79 9.40
C GLY A 121 -2.03 -21.71 7.94
N GLY A 122 -1.60 -20.53 7.48
CA GLY A 122 -1.15 -20.29 6.12
C GLY A 122 -1.35 -18.85 5.62
N GLY A 123 -2.19 -18.05 6.29
CA GLY A 123 -2.44 -16.65 5.96
C GLY A 123 -1.39 -15.68 6.51
N GLY A 124 -1.00 -14.70 5.70
CA GLY A 124 -0.20 -13.56 6.14
C GLY A 124 -0.90 -12.68 7.19
N GLN A 125 -0.11 -12.01 8.02
CA GLN A 125 -0.62 -11.14 9.08
C GLN A 125 -1.11 -9.80 8.56
N SER A 126 -2.24 -9.33 9.07
CA SER A 126 -2.79 -7.99 8.84
C SER A 126 -1.98 -6.92 9.59
N THR A 127 -1.86 -5.74 9.00
CA THR A 127 -1.15 -4.60 9.61
C THR A 127 -2.05 -3.38 9.67
N GLY A 128 -2.10 -2.71 10.82
CA GLY A 128 -2.93 -1.52 11.02
C GLY A 128 -2.08 -0.32 11.41
N GLY A 129 -2.46 0.86 10.96
CA GLY A 129 -1.76 2.11 11.22
C GLY A 129 -2.13 3.16 10.18
N GLY A 130 -1.25 4.11 9.87
CA GLY A 130 -1.61 5.16 8.93
C GLY A 130 -0.48 6.13 8.62
N LEU A 131 -0.84 7.25 8.00
CA LEU A 131 0.11 8.23 7.52
C LEU A 131 0.41 9.25 8.60
N GLY A 132 1.55 9.06 9.26
CA GLY A 132 2.01 9.95 10.30
C GLY A 132 2.60 11.22 9.74
N GLY A 133 1.94 12.34 10.02
CA GLY A 133 2.53 13.67 9.92
C GLY A 133 3.88 13.68 10.65
N GLY A 134 4.94 13.92 9.87
CA GLY A 134 6.30 13.55 10.20
C GLY A 134 6.76 13.84 11.63
N GLY A 135 7.46 12.86 12.20
CA GLY A 135 8.22 13.04 13.42
C GLY A 135 8.59 11.73 14.12
N GLY A 136 9.74 11.16 13.78
CA GLY A 136 10.49 10.26 14.66
C GLY A 136 10.87 8.89 14.07
N GLY A 137 12.17 8.65 13.91
CA GLY A 137 12.72 7.29 13.84
C GLY A 137 13.39 6.88 12.52
N GLY A 138 14.69 7.18 12.40
CA GLY A 138 15.66 6.30 11.71
C GLY A 138 15.57 6.15 10.19
N GLY A 139 16.27 7.02 9.45
CA GLY A 139 16.86 6.68 8.15
C GLY A 139 16.02 7.04 6.92
N GLY A 140 16.23 8.25 6.41
CA GLY A 140 15.79 8.65 5.07
C GLY A 140 15.13 10.02 5.05
N SER A 141 15.93 11.04 4.76
CA SER A 141 15.57 12.31 4.11
C SER A 141 14.08 12.50 3.74
N PHE A 142 13.27 12.96 4.68
CA PHE A 142 12.01 13.66 4.40
C PHE A 142 12.15 15.08 4.93
N GLY A 143 12.54 15.94 3.99
CA GLY A 143 13.18 17.23 4.25
C GLY A 143 12.31 18.25 4.96
N SER A 144 12.93 18.86 5.98
CA SER A 144 12.78 20.29 6.26
C SER A 144 13.06 21.08 4.98
N GLY A 145 12.01 21.48 4.25
CA GLY A 145 12.15 22.26 3.04
C GLY A 145 10.86 22.43 2.26
N GLY A 146 10.10 23.47 2.61
CA GLY A 146 9.16 24.20 1.74
C GLY A 146 8.06 23.38 1.05
N GLY A 147 6.82 23.53 1.54
CA GLY A 147 5.60 23.25 0.79
C GLY A 147 4.73 22.11 1.35
N GLY A 148 3.72 22.47 2.14
CA GLY A 148 2.37 21.88 2.06
C GLY A 148 2.13 20.38 2.31
N GLY A 149 3.04 19.61 2.91
CA GLY A 149 2.90 18.15 3.02
C GLY A 149 2.63 17.58 4.42
N GLY A 150 2.03 18.36 5.33
CA GLY A 150 1.81 17.95 6.74
C GLY A 150 0.35 17.73 7.15
N GLN A 151 -0.59 17.78 6.20
CA GLN A 151 -2.02 17.88 6.50
C GLN A 151 -2.82 16.67 5.98
N GLY A 152 -2.32 15.43 6.02
CA GLY A 152 -3.14 14.26 5.66
C GLY A 152 -3.68 14.25 4.21
N PHE A 153 -3.20 15.14 3.33
CA PHE A 153 -3.56 15.17 1.91
C PHE A 153 -2.38 15.63 1.05
N PHE A 154 -2.40 15.25 -0.22
CA PHE A 154 -1.41 15.63 -1.22
C PHE A 154 -1.95 15.44 -2.63
N SER A 155 -1.36 16.11 -3.60
CA SER A 155 -1.76 16.03 -5.00
C SER A 155 -0.85 15.09 -5.80
N ILE A 156 -1.48 14.26 -6.64
CA ILE A 156 -0.85 13.32 -7.55
C ILE A 156 -1.09 13.82 -8.97
N PRO A 157 -0.03 14.10 -9.76
CA PRO A 157 -0.19 14.49 -11.15
C PRO A 157 -0.89 13.39 -11.98
N PRO A 158 -1.46 13.75 -13.15
CA PRO A 158 -2.09 12.79 -14.06
C PRO A 158 -1.20 11.60 -14.36
N GLU A 159 -1.75 10.39 -14.29
CA GLU A 159 -1.08 9.15 -14.66
C GLU A 159 0.26 8.89 -13.91
N LYS A 160 0.42 9.46 -12.72
CA LYS A 160 1.62 9.28 -11.88
C LYS A 160 1.31 8.49 -10.63
N THR A 161 2.36 7.82 -10.14
CA THR A 161 2.34 7.10 -8.87
C THR A 161 3.17 7.86 -7.85
N VAL A 162 2.60 8.11 -6.68
CA VAL A 162 3.34 8.56 -5.50
C VAL A 162 3.64 7.38 -4.58
N MET A 163 4.76 7.46 -3.86
CA MET A 163 5.13 6.51 -2.82
C MET A 163 5.05 7.21 -1.47
N VAL A 164 4.19 6.70 -0.60
CA VAL A 164 3.93 7.31 0.70
C VAL A 164 4.28 6.34 1.83
N PRO A 165 5.16 6.70 2.77
CA PRO A 165 5.46 5.86 3.91
C PRO A 165 4.27 5.76 4.87
N TYR A 166 4.12 4.61 5.52
CA TYR A 166 3.16 4.42 6.61
C TYR A 166 3.84 3.72 7.79
N THR A 167 3.32 3.99 9.00
CA THR A 167 3.69 3.26 10.23
C THR A 167 2.58 2.28 10.56
N SER A 168 2.94 1.08 11.01
CA SER A 168 1.99 0.03 11.37
C SER A 168 2.41 -0.80 12.58
N VAL A 169 1.50 -1.68 12.99
CA VAL A 169 1.71 -2.77 13.95
C VAL A 169 1.08 -4.05 13.43
N CYS A 170 1.55 -5.19 13.93
CA CYS A 170 0.89 -6.48 13.75
C CYS A 170 -0.44 -6.50 14.48
N LEU A 171 -1.50 -6.97 13.81
CA LEU A 171 -2.82 -7.11 14.44
C LEU A 171 -3.10 -8.53 14.92
N GLU A 172 -2.26 -9.50 14.56
CA GLU A 172 -2.52 -10.91 14.81
C GLU A 172 -1.23 -11.58 15.29
N HIS A 173 -1.22 -12.07 16.52
CA HIS A 173 -0.08 -12.74 17.13
C HIS A 173 0.14 -14.12 16.49
N GLY A 174 1.42 -14.48 16.30
CA GLY A 174 1.82 -15.80 15.77
C GLY A 174 1.64 -15.97 14.26
N LYS A 175 1.13 -14.97 13.53
CA LYS A 175 1.10 -14.99 12.06
C LYS A 175 2.45 -14.59 11.47
N ALA A 176 2.65 -14.94 10.19
CA ALA A 176 3.88 -14.64 9.49
C ALA A 176 4.11 -13.13 9.39
N GLU A 177 5.32 -12.70 9.77
CA GLU A 177 5.77 -11.32 9.70
C GLU A 177 5.57 -10.75 8.27
N PRO A 178 4.97 -9.55 8.14
CA PRO A 178 4.82 -8.88 6.85
C PRO A 178 6.15 -8.73 6.13
N ARG A 179 6.17 -8.89 4.80
CA ARG A 179 7.38 -8.71 3.98
C ARG A 179 7.02 -8.21 2.58
N PRO A 180 7.96 -7.62 1.82
CA PRO A 180 7.65 -6.98 0.54
C PRO A 180 7.06 -7.91 -0.54
N SER A 181 7.25 -9.22 -0.40
CA SER A 181 6.68 -10.22 -1.31
C SER A 181 5.21 -10.54 -1.05
N MET A 182 4.64 -10.03 0.03
CA MET A 182 3.25 -10.28 0.43
C MET A 182 2.33 -9.21 -0.14
N THR A 183 1.19 -9.64 -0.69
CA THR A 183 0.18 -8.73 -1.26
C THR A 183 -0.84 -8.36 -0.20
N TYR A 184 -1.19 -7.08 -0.15
CA TYR A 184 -2.12 -6.53 0.83
C TYR A 184 -3.22 -5.73 0.12
N GLN A 185 -4.46 -5.94 0.55
CA GLN A 185 -5.58 -5.07 0.23
C GLN A 185 -5.72 -4.04 1.35
N VAL A 186 -5.82 -2.77 0.97
CA VAL A 186 -6.07 -1.68 1.92
C VAL A 186 -7.56 -1.58 2.15
N VAL A 187 -7.97 -1.60 3.42
CA VAL A 187 -9.37 -1.48 3.85
C VAL A 187 -9.51 -0.38 4.90
N ARG A 188 -10.74 0.13 5.07
CA ARG A 188 -11.05 1.07 6.16
C ARG A 188 -10.86 0.38 7.50
N THR A 189 -10.54 1.15 8.53
CA THR A 189 -10.28 0.59 9.86
C THR A 189 -11.55 -0.04 10.44
N GLU A 190 -12.68 0.60 10.16
CA GLU A 190 -14.02 0.22 10.56
C GLU A 190 -14.51 -1.04 9.83
N GLU A 191 -13.98 -1.34 8.64
CA GLU A 191 -14.27 -2.60 7.93
C GLU A 191 -13.52 -3.78 8.56
N TYR A 192 -12.36 -3.52 9.17
CA TYR A 192 -11.54 -4.56 9.80
C TYR A 192 -11.99 -4.89 11.22
N THR A 193 -12.33 -3.88 12.04
CA THR A 193 -12.65 -4.09 13.46
C THR A 193 -13.78 -3.20 13.96
N GLN A 194 -14.67 -3.79 14.77
CA GLN A 194 -15.72 -3.08 15.49
C GLN A 194 -15.27 -2.58 16.88
N ASN A 195 -14.04 -2.90 17.32
CA ASN A 195 -13.54 -2.44 18.61
C ASN A 195 -13.10 -0.97 18.50
N PRO A 196 -13.84 -0.01 19.11
CA PRO A 196 -13.55 1.41 18.92
C PRO A 196 -12.22 1.81 19.59
N ALA A 197 -11.80 1.10 20.64
CA ALA A 197 -10.49 1.34 21.26
C ALA A 197 -9.34 0.90 20.33
N LEU A 198 -9.53 -0.19 19.57
CA LEU A 198 -8.55 -0.60 18.56
C LEU A 198 -8.49 0.41 17.42
N GLN A 199 -9.63 0.94 16.96
CA GLN A 199 -9.66 1.99 15.94
C GLN A 199 -8.85 3.23 16.37
N GLU A 200 -9.08 3.73 17.58
CA GLU A 200 -8.30 4.87 18.11
C GLU A 200 -6.83 4.53 18.31
N LEU A 201 -6.50 3.31 18.76
CA LEU A 201 -5.11 2.88 18.85
C LEU A 201 -4.43 2.96 17.48
N LEU A 202 -5.08 2.52 16.40
CA LEU A 202 -4.48 2.55 15.06
C LEU A 202 -4.28 3.99 14.54
N ARG A 203 -5.17 4.93 14.88
CA ARG A 203 -4.97 6.37 14.63
C ARG A 203 -3.78 6.93 15.41
N LEU A 204 -3.59 6.51 16.67
CA LEU A 204 -2.42 6.89 17.46
C LEU A 204 -1.12 6.31 16.90
N VAL A 205 -1.14 5.04 16.47
CA VAL A 205 0.00 4.39 15.80
C VAL A 205 0.33 5.07 14.49
N ALA A 206 -0.69 5.46 13.72
CA ALA A 206 -0.53 6.19 12.47
C ALA A 206 0.32 7.45 12.65
N SER A 207 0.27 8.12 13.81
CA SER A 207 1.08 9.31 14.08
C SER A 207 2.60 9.11 13.99
N GLY A 208 3.09 7.86 14.06
CA GLY A 208 4.52 7.54 14.05
C GLY A 208 5.27 7.88 15.34
N LYS A 209 4.57 8.37 16.38
CA LYS A 209 5.18 8.83 17.64
C LYS A 209 5.20 7.78 18.75
N ILE A 210 4.50 6.67 18.56
CA ILE A 210 4.42 5.60 19.55
C ILE A 210 5.59 4.61 19.34
N PRO A 211 6.35 4.26 20.40
CA PRO A 211 7.36 3.21 20.30
C PRO A 211 6.76 1.89 19.81
N SER A 212 7.43 1.21 18.88
CA SER A 212 6.88 0.03 18.20
C SER A 212 6.53 -1.11 19.15
N SER A 213 7.36 -1.40 20.16
CA SER A 213 7.09 -2.43 21.16
C SER A 213 5.85 -2.14 21.99
N VAL A 214 5.67 -0.88 22.40
CA VAL A 214 4.50 -0.39 23.13
C VAL A 214 3.24 -0.50 22.26
N ALA A 215 3.33 -0.06 21.01
CA ALA A 215 2.25 -0.15 20.03
C ALA A 215 1.86 -1.62 19.77
N GLN A 216 2.85 -2.51 19.63
CA GLN A 216 2.64 -3.92 19.34
C GLN A 216 1.94 -4.66 20.50
N ALA A 217 2.39 -4.44 21.73
CA ALA A 217 1.77 -5.02 22.91
C ALA A 217 0.33 -4.51 23.10
N ALA A 218 0.09 -3.21 22.90
CA ALA A 218 -1.24 -2.63 22.97
C ALA A 218 -2.17 -3.18 21.87
N ALA A 219 -1.65 -3.38 20.66
CA ALA A 219 -2.40 -3.94 19.54
C ALA A 219 -2.85 -5.36 19.84
N TRP A 220 -1.93 -6.27 20.20
CA TRP A 220 -2.28 -7.66 20.51
C TRP A 220 -3.21 -7.81 21.72
N HIS A 221 -3.12 -6.92 22.71
CA HIS A 221 -4.09 -6.89 23.80
C HIS A 221 -5.51 -6.56 23.32
N LEU A 222 -5.66 -5.65 22.35
CA LEU A 222 -6.96 -5.19 21.87
C LEU A 222 -7.52 -6.00 20.69
N SER A 223 -6.66 -6.63 19.88
CA SER A 223 -7.04 -7.39 18.69
C SER A 223 -7.19 -8.89 18.95
N ASP A 224 -6.25 -9.49 19.68
CA ASP A 224 -6.23 -10.93 19.99
C ASP A 224 -6.64 -11.26 21.44
N GLU A 225 -7.04 -10.24 22.20
CA GLU A 225 -7.47 -10.35 23.61
C GLU A 225 -6.39 -10.93 24.55
N MET A 226 -5.11 -10.84 24.18
CA MET A 226 -4.01 -11.33 25.02
C MET A 226 -3.97 -10.60 26.36
N SER A 227 -3.93 -11.35 27.45
CA SER A 227 -3.73 -10.78 28.79
C SER A 227 -2.35 -10.16 28.92
N TRP A 228 -2.21 -9.22 29.85
CA TRP A 228 -0.92 -8.61 30.12
C TRP A 228 0.08 -9.60 30.72
N GLU A 229 -0.41 -10.62 31.42
CA GLU A 229 0.36 -11.72 31.96
C GLU A 229 0.93 -12.59 30.83
N GLU A 230 0.12 -12.92 29.82
CA GLU A 230 0.58 -13.63 28.62
C GLU A 230 1.62 -12.80 27.85
N LEU A 231 1.35 -11.51 27.64
CA LEU A 231 2.30 -10.61 26.97
C LEU A 231 3.62 -10.49 27.74
N ALA A 232 3.59 -10.52 29.07
CA ALA A 232 4.79 -10.48 29.91
C ALA A 232 5.62 -11.77 29.85
N GLN A 233 5.02 -12.88 29.46
CA GLN A 233 5.67 -14.19 29.33
C GLN A 233 6.17 -14.47 27.91
N LEU A 234 5.88 -13.61 26.93
CA LEU A 234 6.39 -13.77 25.58
C LEU A 234 7.91 -13.58 25.54
N GLU A 235 8.58 -14.49 24.83
CA GLU A 235 10.03 -14.51 24.67
C GLU A 235 10.41 -14.73 23.21
N TYR A 236 11.53 -14.14 22.80
CA TYR A 236 12.18 -14.50 21.55
C TYR A 236 12.95 -15.81 21.71
N GLU A 237 12.47 -16.87 21.05
CA GLU A 237 13.24 -18.10 20.90
C GLU A 237 14.44 -17.86 19.99
N ARG A 238 15.65 -18.14 20.50
CA ARG A 238 16.90 -17.96 19.75
C ARG A 238 17.79 -19.18 19.91
N ILE A 239 18.33 -19.66 18.80
CA ILE A 239 19.19 -20.84 18.80
C ILE A 239 20.56 -20.47 19.39
N GLY A 240 20.99 -21.18 20.43
CA GLY A 240 22.33 -21.05 21.01
C GLY A 240 22.54 -19.86 21.93
N VAL A 241 21.50 -19.10 22.27
CA VAL A 241 21.53 -18.02 23.27
C VAL A 241 20.29 -18.11 24.17
N PRO A 242 20.35 -17.59 25.42
CA PRO A 242 19.17 -17.53 26.28
C PRO A 242 18.04 -16.75 25.60
N ASN A 243 16.81 -17.20 25.85
CA ASN A 243 15.63 -16.46 25.47
C ASN A 243 15.63 -15.07 26.12
N THR A 244 15.09 -14.10 25.39
CA THR A 244 14.94 -12.73 25.90
C THR A 244 13.47 -12.36 25.86
N PRO A 245 12.94 -11.70 26.91
CA PRO A 245 11.57 -11.21 26.90
C PRO A 245 11.30 -10.35 25.67
N GLN A 246 10.13 -10.54 25.07
CA GLN A 246 9.70 -9.74 23.94
C GLN A 246 9.36 -8.30 24.35
N PHE A 247 8.83 -8.13 25.57
CA PHE A 247 8.50 -6.85 26.15
C PHE A 247 9.11 -6.71 27.54
N SER A 248 9.69 -5.55 27.82
CA SER A 248 10.09 -5.17 29.17
C SER A 248 8.89 -4.74 30.01
N TYR A 249 9.05 -4.76 31.34
CA TYR A 249 8.03 -4.27 32.26
C TYR A 249 7.61 -2.81 31.97
N GLN A 250 8.56 -1.94 31.63
CA GLN A 250 8.28 -0.54 31.30
C GLN A 250 7.44 -0.40 30.04
N GLU A 251 7.72 -1.20 29.00
CA GLU A 251 6.95 -1.21 27.76
C GLU A 251 5.52 -1.70 27.99
N LEU A 252 5.33 -2.74 28.81
CA LEU A 252 4.00 -3.24 29.16
C LEU A 252 3.19 -2.21 29.96
N MET A 253 3.83 -1.48 30.89
CA MET A 253 3.17 -0.40 31.62
C MET A 253 2.79 0.76 30.70
N ALA A 254 3.66 1.12 29.75
CA ALA A 254 3.35 2.12 28.73
C ALA A 254 2.22 1.65 27.81
N ALA A 255 2.20 0.37 27.43
CA ALA A 255 1.15 -0.21 26.59
C ALA A 255 -0.22 -0.20 27.30
N ARG A 256 -0.26 -0.54 28.59
CA ARG A 256 -1.46 -0.40 29.43
C ARG A 256 -1.98 1.03 29.45
N SER A 257 -1.09 2.01 29.63
CA SER A 257 -1.46 3.43 29.59
C SER A 257 -1.99 3.83 28.21
N LEU A 258 -1.35 3.37 27.13
CA LEU A 258 -1.77 3.66 25.76
C LEU A 258 -3.16 3.08 25.46
N VAL A 259 -3.44 1.85 25.89
CA VAL A 259 -4.77 1.24 25.79
C VAL A 259 -5.82 2.06 26.56
N SER A 260 -5.48 2.54 27.76
CA SER A 260 -6.37 3.42 28.52
C SER A 260 -6.67 4.72 27.78
N THR A 261 -5.66 5.34 27.15
CA THR A 261 -5.85 6.54 26.32
C THR A 261 -6.74 6.26 25.13
N ALA A 262 -6.51 5.16 24.40
CA ALA A 262 -7.32 4.79 23.24
C ALA A 262 -8.79 4.54 23.62
N LYS A 263 -9.04 3.91 24.77
CA LYS A 263 -10.40 3.76 25.33
C LYS A 263 -11.04 5.11 25.66
N GLY A 264 -10.29 6.04 26.27
CA GLY A 264 -10.79 7.39 26.56
C GLY A 264 -11.20 8.14 25.29
N LEU A 265 -10.33 8.16 24.28
CA LEU A 265 -10.62 8.77 22.98
C LEU A 265 -11.82 8.14 22.27
N ALA A 266 -11.97 6.82 22.39
CA ALA A 266 -13.11 6.10 21.83
C ALA A 266 -14.44 6.53 22.46
N GLU A 267 -14.46 6.75 23.78
CA GLU A 267 -15.65 7.26 24.48
C GLU A 267 -15.91 8.74 24.14
N GLU A 268 -14.86 9.57 24.04
CA GLU A 268 -14.99 10.96 23.60
C GLU A 268 -15.59 11.05 22.19
N ARG A 269 -15.11 10.25 21.24
CA ARG A 269 -15.62 10.24 19.85
C ARG A 269 -17.08 9.76 19.79
N LYS A 270 -17.47 8.75 20.58
CA LYS A 270 -18.88 8.34 20.71
C LYS A 270 -19.76 9.48 21.21
N SER A 271 -19.25 10.29 22.14
CA SER A 271 -19.98 11.44 22.70
C SER A 271 -20.03 12.65 21.77
N ASN A 272 -19.12 12.73 20.79
CA ASN A 272 -19.03 13.82 19.81
C ASN A 272 -18.82 13.31 18.37
N PRO A 273 -19.89 12.83 17.70
CA PRO A 273 -19.80 12.24 16.37
C PRO A 273 -19.59 13.25 15.22
N GLU A 274 -19.59 14.56 15.47
CA GLU A 274 -19.53 15.60 14.42
C GLU A 274 -18.18 15.66 13.69
N VAL A 275 -17.14 14.98 14.21
CA VAL A 275 -15.78 14.95 13.63
C VAL A 275 -15.64 13.94 12.48
N ASP A 276 -16.63 13.08 12.24
CA ASP A 276 -16.53 11.96 11.28
C ASP A 276 -17.27 12.19 9.94
N THR A 277 -17.78 13.40 9.68
CA THR A 277 -18.38 13.67 8.36
C THR A 277 -17.28 14.10 7.39
N PRO A 278 -16.91 13.31 6.36
CA PRO A 278 -16.08 13.82 5.29
C PRO A 278 -16.77 15.07 4.73
N VAL A 279 -16.02 16.16 4.60
CA VAL A 279 -16.49 17.41 3.99
C VAL A 279 -16.98 17.04 2.59
N ARG A 280 -18.29 16.81 2.45
CA ARG A 280 -18.89 16.44 1.17
C ARG A 280 -18.50 17.53 0.17
N PRO A 281 -17.78 17.21 -0.91
CA PRO A 281 -17.58 18.19 -1.96
C PRO A 281 -18.99 18.58 -2.45
N ARG A 282 -19.26 19.88 -2.40
CA ARG A 282 -20.50 20.45 -2.93
C ARG A 282 -20.46 20.22 -4.44
N ILE A 283 -20.99 19.07 -4.90
CA ILE A 283 -21.13 18.78 -6.34
C ILE A 283 -22.01 19.89 -6.91
N SER A 284 -21.37 20.89 -7.54
CA SER A 284 -22.09 21.88 -8.33
C SER A 284 -22.67 21.12 -9.52
N ARG A 285 -23.99 20.94 -9.53
CA ARG A 285 -24.72 20.44 -10.70
C ARG A 285 -24.32 21.29 -11.90
N VAL A 286 -23.54 20.73 -12.81
CA VAL A 286 -23.40 21.27 -14.16
C VAL A 286 -24.76 21.07 -14.82
N ASN A 287 -25.55 22.13 -14.86
CA ASN A 287 -26.71 22.19 -15.74
C ASN A 287 -26.18 22.11 -17.17
N SER A 288 -26.32 20.94 -17.79
CA SER A 288 -26.29 20.81 -19.24
C SER A 288 -27.42 21.68 -19.80
N VAL A 289 -27.04 22.84 -20.34
CA VAL A 289 -27.91 23.66 -21.17
C VAL A 289 -27.84 23.08 -22.58
N ARG A 290 -29.02 22.78 -23.11
CA ARG A 290 -29.30 22.30 -24.47
C ARG A 290 -28.74 23.22 -25.55
#